data_AF-A0A1B8G656-F1
#
_entry.id   AF-A0A1B8G656-F1
#
_cell.length_a   1.000
_cell.length_b   1.000
_cell.length_c   1.000
_cell.angle_alpha   90.00
_cell.angle_beta   90.00
_cell.angle_gamma   90.00
#
_symmetry.space_group_name_H-M   'P 1'
#
loop_
_entity.id
_entity.type
_entity.pdbx_description
1 polymer ?
#
loop_
_entity_poly.entity_id
_entity_poly.type
_entity_poly.pdbx_seq_one_letter_code
_entity_poly.pdbx_strand_id
1 'polypeptide(L)'
;MAQKLVFTALAAILPLVAAQQIGTQTPEVHPKLPTWKCTTGGGCVQQDTSIVLDWGYHPIHKVNSQTSCTTSSGVDATLCPNEVTCAANCAIEGANYAGSGVTTSGNAVTLKQYVQNNGVTTNASPRIYLLGSDGNYEMLHLLGQELRFDVDASTLGNSCDSSGCGFNPYAQGLHNYYGNGGTVDTLKPITVITQFYTNDNTQTGTLTEIRRLYIQNGKVIQNAVTSSGMDSIKAAWCSSSDAAAARLGGLTTMGQALGRGMVLIFSIWNDAGQHMSWLDSGSSGPCSSSEGNPTNIQQQTPGTYVTFSNIRWGDIGSTFSESGG
;
A
#
# COMPACT_ATOMS: atom_id res chain seq x y z
N MET A 1 -60.70 -31.46 4.83
CA MET A 1 -59.40 -31.47 4.13
C MET A 1 -58.57 -30.34 4.69
N ALA A 2 -57.56 -30.64 5.52
CA ALA A 2 -56.63 -29.64 6.04
C ALA A 2 -55.22 -30.09 5.64
N GLN A 3 -54.63 -29.38 4.68
CA GLN A 3 -53.34 -29.70 4.10
C GLN A 3 -52.24 -29.12 4.98
N LYS A 4 -51.50 -29.98 5.68
CA LYS A 4 -50.34 -29.59 6.48
C LYS A 4 -49.21 -29.17 5.54
N LEU A 5 -48.85 -27.89 5.53
CA LEU A 5 -47.59 -27.44 4.95
C LEU A 5 -46.44 -27.88 5.87
N VAL A 6 -45.56 -28.73 5.35
CA VAL A 6 -44.28 -29.07 5.96
C VAL A 6 -43.25 -28.08 5.42
N PHE A 7 -42.73 -27.20 6.28
CA PHE A 7 -41.58 -26.36 5.97
C PHE A 7 -40.30 -27.19 6.18
N THR A 8 -39.67 -27.61 5.10
CA THR A 8 -38.32 -28.20 5.13
C THR A 8 -37.31 -27.07 5.28
N ALA A 9 -36.73 -26.91 6.45
CA ALA A 9 -35.62 -25.99 6.67
C ALA A 9 -34.37 -26.53 5.95
N LEU A 10 -34.01 -25.91 4.83
CA LEU A 10 -32.77 -26.20 4.12
C LEU A 10 -31.62 -25.53 4.88
N ALA A 11 -30.95 -26.28 5.77
CA ALA A 11 -29.73 -25.82 6.41
C ALA A 11 -28.63 -25.71 5.35
N ALA A 12 -28.25 -24.48 4.99
CA ALA A 12 -27.10 -24.22 4.13
C ALA A 12 -25.84 -24.65 4.87
N ILE A 13 -25.27 -25.79 4.51
CA ILE A 13 -23.95 -26.22 4.93
C ILE A 13 -22.96 -25.36 4.15
N LEU A 14 -22.58 -24.21 4.71
CA LEU A 14 -21.43 -23.45 4.23
C LEU A 14 -20.19 -24.33 4.44
N PRO A 15 -19.38 -24.60 3.40
CA PRO A 15 -18.13 -25.33 3.59
C PRO A 15 -17.27 -24.53 4.56
N LEU A 16 -16.83 -25.15 5.66
CA LEU A 16 -15.71 -24.61 6.43
C LEU A 16 -14.52 -24.58 5.49
N VAL A 17 -14.14 -23.39 5.04
CA VAL A 17 -12.84 -23.19 4.42
C VAL A 17 -11.82 -23.43 5.54
N ALA A 18 -11.16 -24.58 5.51
CA ALA A 18 -10.04 -24.84 6.40
C ALA A 18 -8.92 -23.88 5.99
N ALA A 19 -8.75 -22.79 6.73
CA ALA A 19 -7.54 -21.99 6.66
C ALA A 19 -6.34 -22.82 7.16
N GLN A 20 -5.13 -22.38 6.86
CA GLN A 20 -3.92 -22.93 7.47
C GLN A 20 -4.06 -22.93 9.01
N GLN A 21 -3.44 -23.91 9.66
CA GLN A 21 -3.48 -23.98 11.12
C GLN A 21 -2.76 -22.77 11.75
N ILE A 22 -3.15 -22.43 12.97
CA ILE A 22 -2.47 -21.38 13.74
C ILE A 22 -1.31 -22.02 14.51
N GLY A 23 -0.09 -21.54 14.25
CA GLY A 23 1.09 -21.87 15.03
C GLY A 23 1.02 -21.27 16.43
N THR A 24 1.70 -21.88 17.39
CA THR A 24 1.64 -21.46 18.81
C THR A 24 3.00 -21.28 19.45
N GLN A 25 4.08 -21.45 18.68
CA GLN A 25 5.44 -21.30 19.17
C GLN A 25 5.85 -19.83 19.26
N THR A 26 5.40 -19.01 18.30
CA THR A 26 5.63 -17.56 18.26
C THR A 26 4.29 -16.85 18.27
N PRO A 27 3.97 -16.07 19.32
CA PRO A 27 2.76 -15.27 19.35
C PRO A 27 2.76 -14.22 18.23
N GLU A 28 1.63 -14.06 17.56
CA GLU A 28 1.42 -12.95 16.63
C GLU A 28 0.97 -11.70 17.40
N VAL A 29 1.78 -10.65 17.34
CA VAL A 29 1.52 -9.39 18.05
C VAL A 29 1.63 -8.23 17.06
N HIS A 30 0.49 -7.83 16.52
CA HIS A 30 0.39 -6.73 15.55
C HIS A 30 0.88 -5.39 16.14
N PRO A 31 1.92 -4.75 15.57
CA PRO A 31 2.32 -3.41 15.97
C PRO A 31 1.20 -2.40 15.77
N LYS A 32 1.00 -1.52 16.75
CA LYS A 32 0.00 -0.45 16.64
C LYS A 32 0.46 0.63 15.67
N LEU A 33 -0.49 1.11 14.87
CA LEU A 33 -0.33 2.22 13.95
C LEU A 33 -1.64 3.00 13.93
N PRO A 34 -1.89 3.91 14.88
CA PRO A 34 -3.10 4.70 14.91
C PRO A 34 -3.22 5.56 13.65
N THR A 35 -4.43 5.63 13.13
CA THR A 35 -4.79 6.41 11.94
C THR A 35 -6.02 7.27 12.24
N TRP A 36 -6.48 8.10 11.28
CA TRP A 36 -7.63 8.98 11.51
C TRP A 36 -8.66 8.92 10.39
N LYS A 37 -9.93 8.86 10.78
CA LYS A 37 -11.06 9.07 9.89
C LYS A 37 -11.60 10.47 10.08
N CYS A 38 -11.68 11.24 9.00
CA CYS A 38 -12.03 12.66 9.01
C CYS A 38 -13.38 12.91 8.35
N THR A 39 -14.10 13.91 8.85
CA THR A 39 -15.34 14.40 8.24
C THR A 39 -15.34 15.91 8.26
N THR A 40 -16.03 16.53 7.30
CA THR A 40 -16.08 18.00 7.18
C THR A 40 -16.63 18.67 8.45
N GLY A 41 -17.64 18.07 9.09
CA GLY A 41 -18.27 18.63 10.29
C GLY A 41 -17.70 18.13 11.62
N GLY A 42 -17.12 16.92 11.65
CA GLY A 42 -16.68 16.26 12.89
C GLY A 42 -15.17 16.30 13.13
N GLY A 43 -14.39 16.85 12.20
CA GLY A 43 -12.94 16.78 12.25
C GLY A 43 -12.44 15.34 12.13
N CYS A 44 -11.23 15.09 12.64
CA CYS A 44 -10.57 13.79 12.54
C CYS A 44 -10.65 13.01 13.85
N VAL A 45 -11.20 11.80 13.79
CA VAL A 45 -11.29 10.86 14.91
C VAL A 45 -10.25 9.76 14.73
N GLN A 46 -9.47 9.51 15.77
CA GLN A 46 -8.46 8.45 15.76
C GLN A 46 -9.13 7.07 15.71
N GLN A 47 -8.58 6.17 14.90
CA GLN A 47 -8.97 4.77 14.80
C GLN A 47 -7.95 3.89 15.55
N ASP A 48 -8.41 2.82 16.21
CA ASP A 48 -7.54 1.82 16.83
C ASP A 48 -7.07 0.79 15.80
N THR A 49 -6.13 1.21 14.97
CA THR A 49 -5.57 0.40 13.89
C THR A 49 -4.21 -0.19 14.26
N SER A 50 -3.90 -1.34 13.67
CA SER A 50 -2.60 -2.00 13.75
C SER A 50 -2.12 -2.43 12.37
N ILE A 51 -0.94 -3.03 12.29
CA ILE A 51 -0.40 -3.58 11.03
C ILE A 51 -0.12 -5.07 11.15
N VAL A 52 -0.22 -5.76 10.03
CA VAL A 52 0.19 -7.17 9.91
C VAL A 52 1.15 -7.35 8.75
N LEU A 53 2.16 -8.20 8.93
CA LEU A 53 3.06 -8.61 7.85
C LEU A 53 2.32 -9.47 6.83
N ASP A 54 2.77 -9.40 5.58
CA ASP A 54 2.30 -10.33 4.56
C ASP A 54 2.62 -11.78 4.94
N TRP A 55 1.73 -12.70 4.61
CA TRP A 55 1.84 -14.11 5.00
C TRP A 55 3.21 -14.72 4.63
N GLY A 56 3.84 -14.27 3.53
CA GLY A 56 5.15 -14.74 3.09
C GLY A 56 6.31 -14.41 4.03
N TYR A 57 6.10 -13.54 5.04
CA TYR A 57 7.09 -13.19 6.06
C TYR A 57 6.95 -13.98 7.34
N HIS A 58 5.90 -14.80 7.45
CA HIS A 58 5.67 -15.64 8.62
C HIS A 58 6.36 -16.99 8.43
N PRO A 59 6.96 -17.57 9.49
CA PRO A 59 7.37 -18.96 9.45
C PRO A 59 6.15 -19.86 9.26
N ILE A 60 6.23 -20.78 8.29
CA ILE A 60 5.18 -21.75 8.02
C ILE A 60 5.82 -23.13 8.04
N HIS A 61 5.36 -23.96 8.95
CA HIS A 61 5.95 -25.27 9.19
C HIS A 61 4.86 -26.32 9.35
N LYS A 62 5.26 -27.58 9.21
CA LYS A 62 4.38 -28.70 9.42
C LYS A 62 3.93 -28.73 10.88
N VAL A 63 2.64 -28.97 11.11
CA VAL A 63 2.04 -29.12 12.45
C VAL A 63 2.83 -30.17 13.25
N ASN A 64 3.14 -29.85 14.51
CA ASN A 64 3.94 -30.69 15.42
C ASN A 64 5.35 -31.04 14.93
N SER A 65 5.93 -30.23 14.04
CA SER A 65 7.29 -30.38 13.51
C SER A 65 7.92 -29.02 13.22
N GLN A 66 9.25 -28.96 13.11
CA GLN A 66 9.97 -27.76 12.64
C GLN A 66 10.21 -27.77 11.12
N THR A 67 9.73 -28.79 10.41
CA THR A 67 9.90 -28.89 8.95
C THR A 67 9.15 -27.74 8.26
N SER A 68 9.84 -26.90 7.50
CA SER A 68 9.23 -25.82 6.72
C SER A 68 8.23 -26.36 5.70
N CYS A 69 7.09 -25.69 5.56
CA CYS A 69 6.13 -25.90 4.47
C CYS A 69 6.39 -24.97 3.27
N THR A 70 7.44 -24.15 3.33
CA THR A 70 7.84 -23.24 2.26
C THR A 70 9.25 -23.55 1.78
N THR A 71 9.50 -23.25 0.51
CA THR A 71 10.78 -23.34 -0.18
C THR A 71 11.10 -21.99 -0.83
N SER A 72 12.27 -21.87 -1.47
CA SER A 72 12.61 -20.67 -2.24
C SER A 72 11.68 -20.40 -3.43
N SER A 73 10.89 -21.38 -3.86
CA SER A 73 9.98 -21.28 -5.00
C SER A 73 8.49 -21.25 -4.62
N GLY A 74 8.14 -21.17 -3.34
CA GLY A 74 6.76 -21.14 -2.86
C GLY A 74 6.49 -22.18 -1.77
N VAL A 75 5.43 -22.98 -1.93
CA VAL A 75 5.06 -24.03 -0.97
C VAL A 75 5.73 -25.37 -1.29
N ASP A 76 6.05 -26.15 -0.27
CA ASP A 76 6.57 -27.51 -0.43
C ASP A 76 5.47 -28.43 -0.99
N ALA A 77 5.62 -28.89 -2.23
CA ALA A 77 4.60 -29.69 -2.91
C ALA A 77 4.36 -31.08 -2.27
N THR A 78 5.28 -31.59 -1.45
CA THR A 78 5.10 -32.86 -0.72
C THR A 78 4.19 -32.65 0.49
N LEU A 79 4.34 -31.53 1.19
CA LEU A 79 3.51 -31.16 2.34
C LEU A 79 2.19 -30.49 1.92
N CYS A 80 2.21 -29.80 0.78
CA CYS A 80 1.13 -29.01 0.21
C CYS A 80 0.81 -29.44 -1.25
N PRO A 81 0.39 -30.70 -1.50
CA PRO A 81 0.04 -31.16 -2.84
C PRO A 81 -1.27 -30.55 -3.37
N ASN A 82 -2.10 -30.03 -2.47
CA ASN A 82 -3.32 -29.28 -2.74
C ASN A 82 -3.65 -28.41 -1.51
N GLU A 83 -4.58 -27.47 -1.68
CA GLU A 83 -4.97 -26.50 -0.66
C GLU A 83 -5.44 -27.15 0.64
N VAL A 84 -6.32 -28.17 0.55
CA VAL A 84 -6.90 -28.85 1.72
C VAL A 84 -5.82 -29.57 2.54
N THR A 85 -4.93 -30.30 1.86
CA THR A 85 -3.82 -30.99 2.51
C THR A 85 -2.82 -30.00 3.10
N CYS A 86 -2.52 -28.89 2.41
CA CYS A 86 -1.63 -27.85 2.92
C CYS A 86 -2.19 -27.21 4.19
N ALA A 87 -3.48 -26.84 4.17
CA ALA A 87 -4.15 -26.22 5.30
C ALA A 87 -4.22 -27.12 6.55
N ALA A 88 -4.33 -28.44 6.34
CA ALA A 88 -4.28 -29.42 7.43
C ALA A 88 -2.86 -29.67 7.94
N ASN A 89 -1.87 -29.69 7.04
CA ASN A 89 -0.50 -30.06 7.38
C ASN A 89 0.33 -28.92 7.95
N CYS A 90 0.02 -27.67 7.63
CA CYS A 90 0.89 -26.54 7.88
C CYS A 90 0.25 -25.52 8.81
N ALA A 91 1.07 -25.00 9.72
CA ALA A 91 0.73 -23.95 10.66
C ALA A 91 1.54 -22.68 10.36
N ILE A 92 0.89 -21.51 10.44
CA ILE A 92 1.52 -20.20 10.33
C ILE A 92 1.80 -19.66 11.73
N GLU A 93 3.07 -19.32 12.00
CA GLU A 93 3.49 -18.75 13.28
C GLU A 93 3.42 -17.22 13.27
N GLY A 94 3.52 -16.60 14.44
CA GLY A 94 3.72 -15.16 14.53
C GLY A 94 5.06 -14.71 13.94
N ALA A 95 5.17 -13.44 13.58
CA ALA A 95 6.35 -12.86 12.94
C ALA A 95 7.17 -11.95 13.86
N ASN A 96 8.50 -11.94 13.66
CA ASN A 96 9.39 -10.94 14.25
C ASN A 96 9.42 -9.69 13.38
N TYR A 97 8.51 -8.75 13.62
CA TYR A 97 8.38 -7.49 12.86
C TYR A 97 9.69 -6.72 12.70
N ALA A 98 10.39 -6.46 13.81
CA ALA A 98 11.65 -5.72 13.78
C ALA A 98 12.74 -6.47 12.99
N GLY A 99 12.81 -7.80 13.16
CA GLY A 99 13.69 -8.67 12.37
C GLY A 99 13.35 -8.68 10.88
N SER A 100 12.10 -8.43 10.52
CA SER A 100 11.61 -8.27 9.14
C SER A 100 11.68 -6.81 8.64
N GLY A 101 12.33 -5.91 9.39
CA GLY A 101 12.53 -4.52 8.97
C GLY A 101 11.33 -3.60 9.19
N VAL A 102 10.38 -3.99 10.06
CA VAL A 102 9.18 -3.20 10.37
C VAL A 102 9.22 -2.71 11.81
N THR A 103 9.08 -1.40 12.01
CA THR A 103 8.97 -0.80 13.35
C THR A 103 7.92 0.30 13.36
N THR A 104 7.16 0.44 14.45
CA THR A 104 6.23 1.55 14.65
C THR A 104 6.64 2.43 15.82
N SER A 105 6.33 3.73 15.74
CA SER A 105 6.51 4.69 16.82
C SER A 105 5.42 5.75 16.75
N GLY A 106 4.60 5.87 17.78
CA GLY A 106 3.44 6.75 17.77
C GLY A 106 2.51 6.41 16.61
N ASN A 107 2.39 7.33 15.65
CA ASN A 107 1.55 7.20 14.46
C ASN A 107 2.35 6.97 13.17
N ALA A 108 3.59 6.53 13.30
CA ALA A 108 4.52 6.27 12.20
C ALA A 108 4.88 4.79 12.11
N VAL A 109 5.08 4.32 10.88
CA VAL A 109 5.68 3.03 10.56
C VAL A 109 6.90 3.25 9.67
N THR A 110 8.01 2.63 10.03
CA THR A 110 9.25 2.62 9.26
C THR A 110 9.49 1.24 8.69
N LEU A 111 9.75 1.18 7.39
CA LEU A 111 10.06 -0.03 6.64
C LEU A 111 11.49 0.06 6.12
N LYS A 112 12.34 -0.89 6.52
CA LYS A 112 13.73 -1.00 6.07
C LYS A 112 13.85 -1.98 4.91
N GLN A 113 14.56 -1.61 3.84
CA GLN A 113 14.82 -2.53 2.74
C GLN A 113 15.72 -3.67 3.19
N TYR A 114 16.73 -3.37 4.03
CA TYR A 114 17.67 -4.35 4.54
C TYR A 114 17.70 -4.34 6.07
N VAL A 115 17.99 -5.50 6.65
CA VAL A 115 18.27 -5.68 8.08
C VAL A 115 19.66 -6.25 8.26
N GLN A 116 20.29 -5.93 9.39
CA GLN A 116 21.60 -6.49 9.75
C GLN A 116 21.43 -7.52 10.85
N ASN A 117 21.89 -8.74 10.59
CA ASN A 117 21.91 -9.83 11.54
C ASN A 117 23.33 -10.37 11.63
N ASN A 118 23.96 -10.26 12.81
CA ASN A 118 25.33 -10.73 13.07
C ASN A 118 26.37 -10.22 12.05
N GLY A 119 26.27 -8.95 11.66
CA GLY A 119 27.16 -8.32 10.67
C GLY A 119 26.85 -8.68 9.21
N VAL A 120 25.82 -9.48 8.95
CA VAL A 120 25.34 -9.81 7.60
C VAL A 120 24.12 -8.95 7.27
N THR A 121 24.21 -8.19 6.18
CA THR A 121 23.08 -7.45 5.63
C THR A 121 22.23 -8.39 4.77
N THR A 122 20.94 -8.53 5.10
CA THR A 122 19.98 -9.35 4.37
C THR A 122 18.82 -8.50 3.87
N ASN A 123 18.30 -8.84 2.69
CA ASN A 123 17.12 -8.19 2.13
C ASN A 123 15.88 -8.52 2.98
N ALA A 124 15.26 -7.49 3.56
CA ALA A 124 14.02 -7.61 4.32
C ALA A 124 12.82 -7.26 3.44
N SER A 125 12.83 -6.10 2.77
CA SER A 125 11.81 -5.70 1.78
C SER A 125 10.34 -5.88 2.24
N PRO A 126 9.94 -5.52 3.47
CA PRO A 126 8.64 -5.91 4.02
C PRO A 126 7.45 -5.36 3.22
N ARG A 127 6.35 -6.14 3.21
CA ARG A 127 5.01 -5.70 2.85
C ARG A 127 4.08 -5.91 4.04
N ILE A 128 3.34 -4.88 4.41
CA ILE A 128 2.40 -4.91 5.53
C ILE A 128 1.03 -4.36 5.11
N TYR A 129 0.01 -4.76 5.86
CA TYR A 129 -1.39 -4.37 5.67
C TYR A 129 -1.93 -3.67 6.91
N LEU A 130 -2.83 -2.70 6.73
CA LEU A 130 -3.54 -2.06 7.84
C LEU A 130 -4.68 -2.97 8.32
N LEU A 131 -4.76 -3.17 9.64
CA LEU A 131 -5.85 -3.86 10.30
C LEU A 131 -6.72 -2.88 11.09
N GLY A 132 -8.03 -3.13 11.07
CA GLY A 132 -9.02 -2.47 11.92
C GLY A 132 -8.99 -3.01 13.35
N SER A 133 -9.82 -2.43 14.22
CA SER A 133 -9.89 -2.80 15.64
C SER A 133 -10.41 -4.21 15.90
N ASP A 134 -11.08 -4.81 14.91
CA ASP A 134 -11.60 -6.19 14.96
C ASP A 134 -10.56 -7.24 14.49
N GLY A 135 -9.37 -6.80 14.07
CA GLY A 135 -8.31 -7.67 13.57
C GLY A 135 -8.46 -8.07 12.09
N ASN A 136 -9.51 -7.63 11.41
CA ASN A 136 -9.63 -7.77 9.96
C ASN A 136 -8.86 -6.65 9.24
N TYR A 137 -8.62 -6.80 7.94
CA TYR A 137 -8.09 -5.69 7.15
C TYR A 137 -9.03 -4.47 7.23
N GLU A 138 -8.45 -3.30 7.45
CA GLU A 138 -9.19 -2.05 7.40
C GLU A 138 -9.55 -1.76 5.93
N MET A 139 -10.84 -1.80 5.63
CA MET A 139 -11.37 -1.59 4.28
C MET A 139 -11.61 -0.10 4.04
N LEU A 140 -10.72 0.55 3.29
CA LEU A 140 -10.83 1.97 2.97
C LEU A 140 -11.77 2.17 1.77
N HIS A 141 -12.88 2.86 1.99
CA HIS A 141 -13.85 3.25 0.97
C HIS A 141 -13.54 4.66 0.45
N LEU A 142 -12.68 4.77 -0.57
CA LEU A 142 -12.10 6.05 -0.97
C LEU A 142 -12.83 6.77 -2.10
N LEU A 143 -13.92 6.21 -2.65
CA LEU A 143 -14.70 6.86 -3.69
C LEU A 143 -15.39 8.13 -3.14
N GLY A 144 -15.17 9.28 -3.77
CA GLY A 144 -15.69 10.56 -3.27
C GLY A 144 -15.01 11.03 -1.98
N GLN A 145 -13.83 10.51 -1.66
CA GLN A 145 -13.07 10.80 -0.44
C GLN A 145 -11.62 11.18 -0.77
N GLU A 146 -10.85 11.47 0.27
CA GLU A 146 -9.41 11.70 0.17
C GLU A 146 -8.62 10.84 1.16
N LEU A 147 -7.36 10.54 0.79
CA LEU A 147 -6.36 9.89 1.63
C LEU A 147 -5.15 10.82 1.76
N ARG A 148 -4.71 11.05 2.99
CA ARG A 148 -3.53 11.86 3.35
C ARG A 148 -2.57 11.02 4.18
N PHE A 149 -1.28 11.17 3.92
CA PHE A 149 -0.23 10.63 4.79
C PHE A 149 1.02 11.50 4.68
N ASP A 150 1.83 11.49 5.73
CA ASP A 150 3.16 12.07 5.72
C ASP A 150 4.16 10.96 5.38
N VAL A 151 5.10 11.23 4.48
CA VAL A 151 6.14 10.30 4.06
C VAL A 151 7.52 10.95 4.19
N ASP A 152 8.44 10.21 4.82
CA ASP A 152 9.87 10.47 4.73
C ASP A 152 10.50 9.37 3.87
N ALA A 153 10.86 9.77 2.66
CA ALA A 153 11.54 8.94 1.66
C ALA A 153 12.97 9.43 1.41
N SER A 154 13.52 10.30 2.27
CA SER A 154 14.82 10.95 2.06
C SER A 154 16.01 9.97 2.02
N THR A 155 15.81 8.73 2.45
CA THR A 155 16.82 7.67 2.42
C THR A 155 16.62 6.64 1.31
N LEU A 156 15.47 6.69 0.61
CA LEU A 156 15.38 6.08 -0.71
C LEU A 156 16.35 6.90 -1.59
N GLY A 157 17.18 6.23 -2.39
CA GLY A 157 18.17 6.91 -3.25
C GLY A 157 17.55 7.98 -4.16
N ASN A 158 18.35 8.63 -5.02
CA ASN A 158 17.88 9.68 -5.93
C ASN A 158 16.48 9.36 -6.49
N SER A 159 15.49 10.16 -6.06
CA SER A 159 14.09 9.72 -5.98
C SER A 159 13.37 9.92 -7.31
N CYS A 160 12.74 8.89 -7.87
CA CYS A 160 11.82 9.06 -9.01
C CYS A 160 10.72 7.96 -9.09
N ASP A 161 9.71 8.10 -9.99
CA ASP A 161 8.35 7.47 -9.97
C ASP A 161 7.83 6.91 -11.35
N SER A 162 6.87 5.97 -11.39
CA SER A 162 6.65 4.96 -12.44
C SER A 162 5.21 4.76 -12.96
N SER A 163 5.00 3.76 -13.84
CA SER A 163 3.92 3.66 -14.83
C SER A 163 2.69 2.80 -14.50
N GLY A 164 1.60 3.21 -15.17
CA GLY A 164 0.19 2.79 -15.18
C GLY A 164 -0.55 3.89 -15.97
N CYS A 165 -1.79 4.27 -15.62
CA CYS A 165 -2.21 5.68 -15.81
C CYS A 165 -1.43 6.58 -14.83
N GLY A 166 -0.10 6.53 -14.95
CA GLY A 166 0.85 7.11 -14.02
C GLY A 166 1.00 8.59 -14.32
N PHE A 167 0.74 9.41 -13.32
CA PHE A 167 1.07 10.83 -13.37
C PHE A 167 2.43 11.02 -12.70
N ASN A 168 3.51 10.85 -13.48
CA ASN A 168 4.86 11.21 -13.06
C ASN A 168 5.20 12.60 -13.64
N PRO A 169 5.33 13.65 -12.80
CA PRO A 169 5.70 14.99 -13.26
C PRO A 169 6.99 15.04 -14.09
N TYR A 170 8.00 14.24 -13.76
CA TYR A 170 9.25 14.16 -14.50
C TYR A 170 9.00 13.67 -15.93
N ALA A 171 8.22 12.59 -16.09
CA ALA A 171 7.81 12.08 -17.41
C ALA A 171 6.93 13.06 -18.21
N GLN A 172 6.32 14.06 -17.54
CA GLN A 172 5.61 15.16 -18.18
C GLN A 172 6.51 16.37 -18.51
N GLY A 173 7.83 16.23 -18.36
CA GLY A 173 8.82 17.27 -18.66
C GLY A 173 9.09 18.24 -17.50
N LEU A 174 8.52 18.01 -16.32
CA LEU A 174 8.64 18.90 -15.15
C LEU A 174 9.74 18.40 -14.22
N HIS A 175 10.98 18.33 -14.73
CA HIS A 175 12.09 17.63 -14.07
C HIS A 175 12.49 18.18 -12.69
N ASN A 176 12.14 19.43 -12.37
CA ASN A 176 12.45 20.06 -11.08
C ASN A 176 11.27 20.06 -10.10
N TYR A 177 10.14 19.41 -10.46
CA TYR A 177 8.93 19.48 -9.65
C TYR A 177 9.00 18.57 -8.42
N TYR A 178 9.36 17.30 -8.58
CA TYR A 178 9.46 16.32 -7.49
C TYR A 178 10.86 15.71 -7.48
N GLY A 179 11.60 15.85 -6.38
CA GLY A 179 12.96 15.34 -6.25
C GLY A 179 13.81 16.16 -5.29
N ASN A 180 15.10 15.83 -5.19
CA ASN A 180 16.01 16.44 -4.23
C ASN A 180 16.13 17.96 -4.47
N GLY A 181 15.64 18.78 -3.53
CA GLY A 181 15.62 20.24 -3.65
C GLY A 181 14.64 20.79 -4.69
N GLY A 182 13.71 19.97 -5.19
CA GLY A 182 12.66 20.38 -6.13
C GLY A 182 11.54 21.21 -5.48
N THR A 183 10.49 21.50 -6.25
CA THR A 183 9.27 22.15 -5.72
C THR A 183 8.67 21.36 -4.55
N VAL A 184 8.60 20.03 -4.71
CA VAL A 184 8.37 19.06 -3.65
C VAL A 184 9.72 18.42 -3.35
N ASP A 185 10.33 18.82 -2.24
CA ASP A 185 11.70 18.46 -1.87
C ASP A 185 11.74 17.10 -1.16
N THR A 186 12.23 16.06 -1.81
CA THR A 186 12.28 14.70 -1.26
C THR A 186 13.35 14.50 -0.17
N LEU A 187 14.23 15.49 0.07
CA LEU A 187 15.17 15.46 1.19
C LEU A 187 14.51 15.80 2.53
N LYS A 188 13.21 16.12 2.53
CA LYS A 188 12.42 16.46 3.71
C LYS A 188 11.12 15.66 3.72
N PRO A 189 10.49 15.48 4.88
CA PRO A 189 9.15 14.91 4.96
C PRO A 189 8.16 15.67 4.07
N ILE A 190 7.26 14.92 3.42
CA ILE A 190 6.22 15.43 2.53
C ILE A 190 4.87 14.91 3.03
N THR A 191 3.88 15.79 3.18
CA THR A 191 2.49 15.35 3.23
C THR A 191 2.00 15.12 1.81
N VAL A 192 1.46 13.94 1.52
CA VAL A 192 0.83 13.61 0.25
C VAL A 192 -0.68 13.50 0.47
N ILE A 193 -1.47 14.15 -0.38
CA ILE A 193 -2.93 14.09 -0.35
C ILE A 193 -3.41 13.62 -1.73
N THR A 194 -4.27 12.60 -1.76
CA THR A 194 -4.88 12.10 -2.99
C THR A 194 -6.40 12.12 -2.83
N GLN A 195 -7.08 12.79 -3.75
CA GLN A 195 -8.53 13.00 -3.74
C GLN A 195 -9.17 12.27 -4.92
N PHE A 196 -10.28 11.58 -4.67
CA PHE A 196 -10.96 10.73 -5.64
C PHE A 196 -12.34 11.30 -5.97
N TYR A 197 -12.37 12.27 -6.89
CA TYR A 197 -13.59 13.00 -7.24
C TYR A 197 -14.53 12.16 -8.09
N THR A 198 -15.80 12.24 -7.74
CA THR A 198 -16.90 11.68 -8.53
C THR A 198 -17.59 12.78 -9.33
N ASN A 199 -18.29 12.38 -10.40
CA ASN A 199 -19.06 13.27 -11.26
C ASN A 199 -20.15 14.09 -10.54
N ASP A 200 -20.64 13.63 -9.39
CA ASP A 200 -21.72 14.27 -8.63
C ASP A 200 -21.31 14.68 -7.20
N ASN A 201 -20.01 14.59 -6.88
CA ASN A 201 -19.45 14.86 -5.55
C ASN A 201 -20.05 14.00 -4.43
N THR A 202 -20.56 12.81 -4.74
CA THR A 202 -21.03 11.82 -3.76
C THR A 202 -20.08 10.63 -3.64
N GLN A 203 -20.19 9.87 -2.56
CA GLN A 203 -19.44 8.62 -2.36
C GLN A 203 -19.98 7.44 -3.20
N THR A 204 -21.02 7.67 -3.99
CA THR A 204 -21.68 6.67 -4.85
C THR A 204 -21.61 7.01 -6.34
N GLY A 205 -21.13 8.21 -6.68
CA GLY A 205 -20.98 8.67 -8.06
C GLY A 205 -19.92 7.90 -8.84
N THR A 206 -19.77 8.23 -10.12
CA THR A 206 -18.71 7.66 -10.96
C THR A 206 -17.42 8.43 -10.77
N LEU A 207 -16.31 7.75 -10.48
CA LEU A 207 -14.98 8.37 -10.39
C LEU A 207 -14.60 9.02 -11.74
N THR A 208 -14.31 10.31 -11.72
CA THR A 208 -13.96 11.09 -12.92
C THR A 208 -12.55 11.66 -12.85
N GLU A 209 -12.03 11.89 -11.65
CA GLU A 209 -10.76 12.57 -11.45
C GLU A 209 -10.04 12.09 -10.20
N ILE A 210 -8.74 11.84 -10.32
CA ILE A 210 -7.83 11.64 -9.18
C ILE A 210 -6.89 12.84 -9.13
N ARG A 211 -6.99 13.61 -8.05
CA ARG A 211 -6.22 14.84 -7.83
C ARG A 211 -5.16 14.62 -6.75
N ARG A 212 -4.00 15.25 -6.93
CA ARG A 212 -2.86 15.19 -6.02
C ARG A 212 -2.62 16.58 -5.44
N LEU A 213 -2.33 16.64 -4.14
CA LEU A 213 -1.78 17.82 -3.49
C LEU A 213 -0.61 17.36 -2.62
N TYR A 214 0.29 18.30 -2.32
CA TYR A 214 1.33 18.11 -1.33
C TYR A 214 1.24 19.20 -0.27
N ILE A 215 1.68 18.91 0.95
CA ILE A 215 2.00 19.93 1.94
C ILE A 215 3.45 19.75 2.36
N GLN A 216 4.23 20.82 2.26
CA GLN A 216 5.60 20.81 2.73
C GLN A 216 5.94 22.17 3.34
N ASN A 217 6.62 22.16 4.48
CA ASN A 217 6.92 23.38 5.25
C ASN A 217 5.67 24.24 5.53
N GLY A 218 4.54 23.59 5.80
CA GLY A 218 3.25 24.25 6.08
C GLY A 218 2.56 24.89 4.87
N LYS A 219 3.08 24.72 3.64
CA LYS A 219 2.49 25.27 2.42
C LYS A 219 1.86 24.18 1.58
N VAL A 220 0.63 24.43 1.11
CA VAL A 220 0.00 23.60 0.09
C VAL A 220 0.71 23.83 -1.25
N ILE A 221 1.05 22.73 -1.91
CA ILE A 221 1.65 22.69 -3.24
C ILE A 221 0.66 21.91 -4.12
N GLN A 222 0.09 22.61 -5.10
CA GLN A 222 -0.78 22.02 -6.12
C GLN A 222 0.02 21.07 -7.00
N ASN A 223 -0.63 20.01 -7.53
CA ASN A 223 0.04 19.08 -8.44
C ASN A 223 0.74 19.80 -9.61
N ALA A 224 1.72 19.12 -10.19
CA ALA A 224 2.39 19.58 -11.38
C ALA A 224 1.39 19.79 -12.53
N VAL A 225 1.55 20.88 -13.28
CA VAL A 225 0.72 21.17 -14.45
C VAL A 225 1.51 20.85 -15.72
N THR A 226 1.02 19.88 -16.50
CA THR A 226 1.66 19.47 -17.76
C THR A 226 1.64 20.59 -18.79
N SER A 227 2.42 20.45 -19.86
CA SER A 227 2.40 21.38 -21.01
C SER A 227 1.01 21.47 -21.69
N SER A 228 0.17 20.44 -21.55
CA SER A 228 -1.22 20.44 -22.01
C SER A 228 -2.20 21.05 -21.01
N GLY A 229 -1.72 21.59 -19.88
CA GLY A 229 -2.53 22.22 -18.85
C GLY A 229 -3.24 21.24 -17.91
N MET A 230 -2.88 19.95 -17.93
CA MET A 230 -3.46 18.97 -17.01
C MET A 230 -2.71 18.94 -15.69
N ASP A 231 -3.45 18.86 -14.60
CA ASP A 231 -2.96 18.84 -13.23
C ASP A 231 -3.47 17.64 -12.43
N SER A 232 -4.20 16.73 -13.08
CA SER A 232 -4.84 15.58 -12.44
C SER A 232 -5.09 14.45 -13.43
N ILE A 233 -5.32 13.25 -12.91
CA ILE A 233 -5.68 12.09 -13.71
C ILE A 233 -7.18 12.14 -13.97
N LYS A 234 -7.58 12.44 -15.22
CA LYS A 234 -8.98 12.47 -15.65
C LYS A 234 -9.31 11.23 -16.48
N ALA A 235 -10.57 10.80 -16.45
CA ALA A 235 -11.01 9.58 -17.13
C ALA A 235 -10.64 9.53 -18.63
N ALA A 236 -10.81 10.65 -19.34
CA ALA A 236 -10.47 10.76 -20.76
C ALA A 236 -8.96 10.65 -21.01
N TRP A 237 -8.15 11.34 -20.20
CA TRP A 237 -6.69 11.27 -20.30
C TRP A 237 -6.19 9.85 -19.99
N CYS A 238 -6.68 9.26 -18.91
CA CYS A 238 -6.36 7.89 -18.50
C CYS A 238 -6.57 6.89 -19.63
N SER A 239 -7.75 6.91 -20.24
CA SER A 239 -8.09 5.99 -21.33
C SER A 239 -7.24 6.23 -22.58
N SER A 240 -6.81 7.47 -22.82
CA SER A 240 -5.94 7.80 -23.96
C SER A 240 -4.47 7.44 -23.74
N SER A 241 -4.01 7.49 -22.49
CA SER A 241 -2.61 7.27 -22.12
C SER A 241 -2.29 5.80 -21.86
N ASP A 242 -3.30 4.97 -21.57
CA ASP A 242 -3.13 3.54 -21.32
C ASP A 242 -4.28 2.74 -21.95
N ALA A 243 -3.96 1.98 -23.01
CA ALA A 243 -4.92 1.15 -23.72
C ALA A 243 -5.44 -0.04 -22.89
N ALA A 244 -4.65 -0.54 -21.94
CA ALA A 244 -5.10 -1.59 -21.02
C ALA A 244 -6.10 -1.02 -20.00
N ALA A 245 -5.81 0.16 -19.44
CA ALA A 245 -6.74 0.87 -18.57
C ALA A 245 -8.06 1.14 -19.30
N ALA A 246 -8.01 1.65 -20.54
CA ALA A 246 -9.20 1.88 -21.37
C ALA A 246 -10.04 0.60 -21.57
N ARG A 247 -9.38 -0.53 -21.90
CA ARG A 247 -10.04 -1.82 -22.11
C ARG A 247 -10.72 -2.35 -20.84
N LEU A 248 -10.17 -2.05 -19.67
CA LEU A 248 -10.69 -2.50 -18.37
C LEU A 248 -11.68 -1.52 -17.73
N GLY A 249 -12.09 -0.47 -18.45
CA GLY A 249 -13.08 0.51 -18.00
C GLY A 249 -12.53 1.70 -17.22
N GLY A 250 -11.19 1.86 -17.20
CA GLY A 250 -10.49 3.04 -16.70
C GLY A 250 -10.91 3.45 -15.29
N LEU A 251 -11.09 4.76 -15.10
CA LEU A 251 -11.48 5.32 -13.80
C LEU A 251 -12.85 4.83 -13.32
N THR A 252 -13.80 4.50 -14.21
CA THR A 252 -15.10 3.99 -13.79
C THR A 252 -14.96 2.69 -13.00
N THR A 253 -14.24 1.70 -13.54
CA THR A 253 -13.99 0.42 -12.85
C THR A 253 -13.12 0.62 -11.60
N MET A 254 -12.15 1.53 -11.64
CA MET A 254 -11.35 1.90 -10.46
C MET A 254 -12.24 2.47 -9.35
N GLY A 255 -13.17 3.37 -9.69
CA GLY A 255 -14.13 3.94 -8.75
C GLY A 255 -15.00 2.89 -8.09
N GLN A 256 -15.46 1.89 -8.85
CA GLN A 256 -16.22 0.77 -8.30
C GLN A 256 -15.39 -0.04 -7.28
N ALA A 257 -14.08 -0.22 -7.51
CA ALA A 257 -13.20 -0.89 -6.55
C ALA A 257 -13.01 -0.04 -5.29
N LEU A 258 -12.76 1.27 -5.43
CA LEU A 258 -12.65 2.21 -4.31
C LEU A 258 -13.95 2.25 -3.48
N GLY A 259 -15.11 2.16 -4.12
CA GLY A 259 -16.42 2.13 -3.46
C GLY A 259 -16.68 0.83 -2.70
N ARG A 260 -16.22 -0.33 -3.21
CA ARG A 260 -16.31 -1.63 -2.50
C ARG A 260 -15.44 -1.69 -1.24
N GLY A 261 -14.41 -0.86 -1.17
CA GLY A 261 -13.40 -0.89 -0.12
C GLY A 261 -12.14 -1.61 -0.59
N MET A 262 -10.98 -1.06 -0.24
CA MET A 262 -9.67 -1.64 -0.56
C MET A 262 -8.80 -1.68 0.70
N VAL A 263 -7.93 -2.68 0.78
CA VAL A 263 -6.94 -2.80 1.86
C VAL A 263 -5.79 -1.83 1.61
N LEU A 264 -5.38 -1.10 2.65
CA LEU A 264 -4.19 -0.26 2.61
C LEU A 264 -2.92 -1.08 2.82
N ILE A 265 -1.98 -0.96 1.88
CA ILE A 265 -0.71 -1.68 1.85
C ILE A 265 0.43 -0.68 2.02
N PHE A 266 1.44 -1.04 2.81
CA PHE A 266 2.73 -0.34 2.84
C PHE A 266 3.83 -1.33 2.47
N SER A 267 4.77 -0.90 1.62
CA SER A 267 5.91 -1.73 1.27
C SER A 267 7.15 -0.91 0.95
N ILE A 268 8.30 -1.57 0.99
CA ILE A 268 9.56 -1.12 0.41
C ILE A 268 10.15 -2.30 -0.37
N TRP A 269 10.56 -2.06 -1.62
CA TRP A 269 11.11 -3.10 -2.48
C TRP A 269 12.05 -2.52 -3.54
N ASN A 270 12.94 -3.36 -4.06
CA ASN A 270 13.77 -3.08 -5.23
C ASN A 270 13.45 -4.10 -6.35
N ASP A 271 13.87 -3.79 -7.57
CA ASP A 271 13.55 -4.59 -8.75
C ASP A 271 14.83 -5.22 -9.33
N ALA A 272 14.97 -6.53 -9.16
CA ALA A 272 16.11 -7.27 -9.71
C ALA A 272 16.08 -7.43 -11.24
N GLY A 273 14.93 -7.20 -11.88
CA GLY A 273 14.75 -7.33 -13.32
C GLY A 273 15.00 -6.02 -14.07
N GLN A 274 14.27 -4.97 -13.72
CA GLN A 274 14.34 -3.68 -14.44
C GLN A 274 15.01 -2.57 -13.62
N HIS A 275 15.51 -2.87 -12.41
CA HIS A 275 16.22 -1.91 -11.56
C HIS A 275 15.42 -0.64 -11.28
N MET A 276 14.08 -0.74 -11.20
CA MET A 276 13.19 0.41 -11.09
C MET A 276 13.29 1.43 -12.23
N SER A 277 13.89 1.09 -13.38
CA SER A 277 14.09 2.05 -14.47
C SER A 277 12.77 2.64 -15.02
N TRP A 278 11.67 1.89 -14.91
CA TRP A 278 10.31 2.35 -15.25
C TRP A 278 9.83 3.49 -14.34
N LEU A 279 10.37 3.55 -13.13
CA LEU A 279 10.19 4.52 -12.06
C LEU A 279 11.19 5.67 -12.17
N ASP A 280 12.48 5.37 -12.19
CA ASP A 280 13.47 6.38 -11.82
C ASP A 280 14.50 6.73 -12.88
N SER A 281 14.45 6.11 -14.06
CA SER A 281 15.47 6.30 -15.09
C SER A 281 14.90 6.81 -16.42
N GLY A 282 15.80 7.29 -17.28
CA GLY A 282 15.48 7.73 -18.63
C GLY A 282 14.47 8.87 -18.66
N SER A 283 13.29 8.62 -19.24
CA SER A 283 12.19 9.60 -19.28
C SER A 283 11.40 9.69 -17.98
N SER A 284 11.59 8.76 -17.04
CA SER A 284 10.84 8.71 -15.78
C SER A 284 11.59 9.36 -14.60
N GLY A 285 12.90 9.55 -14.71
CA GLY A 285 13.66 10.20 -13.65
C GLY A 285 15.13 10.45 -13.98
N PRO A 286 15.84 11.16 -13.09
CA PRO A 286 17.27 11.45 -13.24
C PRO A 286 18.22 10.28 -13.02
N CYS A 287 17.78 9.12 -12.51
CA CYS A 287 18.70 8.03 -12.18
C CYS A 287 19.32 7.41 -13.43
N SER A 288 20.59 7.03 -13.32
CA SER A 288 21.23 6.18 -14.31
C SER A 288 20.66 4.75 -14.25
N SER A 289 20.77 4.02 -15.37
CA SER A 289 20.24 2.65 -15.50
C SER A 289 20.90 1.61 -14.59
N SER A 290 21.99 1.95 -13.91
CA SER A 290 22.72 1.05 -12.99
C SER A 290 22.50 1.38 -11.51
N GLU A 291 21.94 2.55 -11.17
CA GLU A 291 21.73 2.98 -9.77
C GLU A 291 20.73 2.07 -9.05
N GLY A 292 19.66 1.65 -9.73
CA GLY A 292 18.62 0.81 -9.14
C GLY A 292 18.97 -0.68 -9.02
N ASN A 293 20.20 -1.11 -9.35
CA ASN A 293 20.59 -2.51 -9.23
C ASN A 293 20.61 -2.93 -7.75
N PRO A 294 19.90 -4.02 -7.33
CA PRO A 294 19.82 -4.42 -5.92
C PRO A 294 21.16 -4.65 -5.22
N THR A 295 22.19 -5.11 -5.95
CA THR A 295 23.54 -5.30 -5.39
C THR A 295 24.19 -3.95 -5.10
N ASN A 296 24.03 -2.98 -6.00
CA ASN A 296 24.55 -1.63 -5.81
C ASN A 296 23.84 -0.93 -4.64
N ILE A 297 22.50 -1.01 -4.58
CA ILE A 297 21.72 -0.45 -3.47
C ILE A 297 22.18 -1.08 -2.13
N GLN A 298 22.30 -2.40 -2.05
CA GLN A 298 22.73 -3.07 -0.81
C GLN A 298 24.15 -2.66 -0.37
N GLN A 299 25.06 -2.40 -1.31
CA GLN A 299 26.43 -2.00 -1.01
C GLN A 299 26.56 -0.52 -0.64
N GLN A 300 25.84 0.34 -1.34
CA GLN A 300 25.98 1.80 -1.23
C GLN A 300 25.03 2.41 -0.21
N THR A 301 23.81 1.88 -0.11
CA THR A 301 22.73 2.38 0.76
C THR A 301 22.05 1.25 1.56
N PRO A 302 22.82 0.39 2.29
CA PRO A 302 22.24 -0.69 3.10
C PRO A 302 21.27 -0.21 4.19
N GLY A 303 21.35 1.07 4.56
CA GLY A 303 20.47 1.71 5.53
C GLY A 303 19.18 2.29 4.95
N THR A 304 18.83 2.01 3.69
CA THR A 304 17.64 2.61 3.05
C THR A 304 16.33 2.14 3.71
N TYR A 305 15.45 3.11 3.97
CA TYR A 305 14.15 2.93 4.57
C TYR A 305 13.14 3.98 4.09
N VAL A 306 11.86 3.73 4.35
CA VAL A 306 10.78 4.70 4.20
C VAL A 306 9.99 4.77 5.49
N THR A 307 9.56 5.97 5.88
CA THR A 307 8.64 6.14 7.01
C THR A 307 7.34 6.74 6.52
N PHE A 308 6.22 6.07 6.82
CA PHE A 308 4.87 6.59 6.61
C PHE A 308 4.28 6.97 7.96
N SER A 309 3.57 8.09 8.05
CA SER A 309 2.97 8.55 9.30
C SER A 309 1.73 9.40 9.09
N ASN A 310 1.01 9.68 10.18
CA ASN A 310 -0.10 10.64 10.20
C ASN A 310 -1.16 10.37 9.11
N ILE A 311 -1.51 9.10 8.95
CA ILE A 311 -2.43 8.60 7.92
C ILE A 311 -3.86 9.03 8.26
N ARG A 312 -4.51 9.73 7.35
CA ARG A 312 -5.88 10.23 7.48
C ARG A 312 -6.68 9.95 6.23
N TRP A 313 -7.94 9.56 6.35
CA TRP A 313 -8.85 9.49 5.22
C TRP A 313 -10.23 10.02 5.58
N GLY A 314 -11.00 10.48 4.61
CA GLY A 314 -12.33 11.03 4.89
C GLY A 314 -12.88 11.89 3.77
N ASP A 315 -13.81 12.77 4.15
CA ASP A 315 -14.40 13.73 3.22
C ASP A 315 -13.31 14.58 2.55
N ILE A 316 -13.49 14.91 1.28
CA ILE A 316 -12.56 15.76 0.53
C ILE A 316 -12.41 17.11 1.25
N GLY A 317 -11.16 17.52 1.49
CA GLY A 317 -10.80 18.73 2.23
C GLY A 317 -10.83 18.60 3.76
N SER A 318 -11.15 17.43 4.32
CA SER A 318 -11.24 17.24 5.78
C SER A 318 -9.96 16.74 6.45
N THR A 319 -9.00 16.22 5.67
CA THR A 319 -7.78 15.62 6.22
C THR A 319 -6.65 16.62 6.45
N PHE A 320 -6.79 17.84 5.94
CA PHE A 320 -5.84 18.94 6.14
C PHE A 320 -6.60 20.25 6.31
N SER A 321 -6.02 21.19 7.05
CA SER A 321 -6.49 22.56 7.12
C SER A 321 -5.63 23.41 6.19
N GLU A 322 -6.24 24.13 5.25
CA GLU A 322 -5.58 25.26 4.59
C GLU A 322 -5.39 26.36 5.63
N SER A 323 -4.31 26.32 6.40
CA SER A 323 -3.93 27.46 7.23
C SER A 323 -3.42 28.57 6.32
N GLY A 324 -4.33 29.42 5.83
CA GLY A 324 -3.99 30.68 5.14
C GLY A 324 -4.78 30.94 3.87
N GLY A 325 -6.03 31.39 4.04
CA GLY A 325 -6.79 32.19 3.10
C GLY A 325 -7.57 33.24 3.86
#